data_AF-T2JPB0-F1
#
_entry.id   AF-T2JPB0-F1
#
_cell.length_a   1.000
_cell.length_b   1.000
_cell.length_c   1.000
_cell.angle_alpha   90.00
_cell.angle_beta   90.00
_cell.angle_gamma   90.00
#
_symmetry.space_group_name_H-M   'P 1'
#
loop_
_entity.id
_entity.type
_entity.pdbx_description
1 polymer ?
#
loop_
_entity_poly.entity_id
_entity_poly.type
_entity_poly.pdbx_seq_one_letter_code
_entity_poly.pdbx_strand_id
1 'polypeptide(L)'
;MVSGCQLTSKIQWRTWWREHLELLTPIQRLSLFIEEILLVEIKQKIVIFVDEIDRVLSQKFSLDDFFGLIRYCHDQRDTYADYQRLTFALLGVATPSDLIQDKTQTPFNIGQAIQLQGFEIDEVQPLIEGLKEQFADPEAVIKDILHWTGGQPFLTQKSVN
;
A
#
# COMPACT_ATOMS: atom_id res chain seq x y z
N MET A 1 11.45 -5.45 -5.32
CA MET A 1 12.23 -6.56 -4.73
C MET A 1 11.46 -7.11 -3.54
N VAL A 2 11.11 -8.40 -3.53
CA VAL A 2 10.45 -9.04 -2.37
C VAL A 2 11.53 -9.44 -1.37
N SER A 3 11.83 -8.56 -0.41
CA SER A 3 12.93 -8.76 0.56
C SER A 3 12.47 -9.02 2.01
N GLY A 4 11.16 -9.14 2.27
CA GLY A 4 10.65 -9.11 3.66
C GLY A 4 10.11 -10.42 4.24
N CYS A 5 9.71 -11.39 3.41
CA CYS A 5 9.14 -12.63 3.94
C CYS A 5 10.27 -13.63 4.17
N GLN A 6 10.60 -13.93 5.43
CA GLN A 6 11.54 -14.98 5.85
C GLN A 6 11.04 -16.41 5.50
N LEU A 7 10.40 -16.59 4.35
CA LEU A 7 9.87 -17.85 3.82
C LEU A 7 10.98 -18.81 3.35
N THR A 8 12.21 -18.30 3.21
CA THR A 8 13.37 -19.04 2.69
C THR A 8 13.84 -20.19 3.57
N SER A 9 13.45 -20.24 4.85
CA SER A 9 13.86 -21.32 5.76
C SER A 9 13.02 -22.60 5.61
N LYS A 10 11.82 -22.53 5.00
CA LYS A 10 10.90 -23.66 4.88
C LYS A 10 10.48 -24.02 3.45
N ILE A 11 10.41 -23.05 2.53
CA ILE A 11 9.95 -23.30 1.15
C ILE A 11 10.89 -22.61 0.14
N GLN A 12 11.30 -23.36 -0.88
CA GLN A 12 11.97 -22.81 -2.08
C GLN A 12 10.96 -22.11 -2.99
N TRP A 13 10.32 -21.06 -2.50
CA TRP A 13 9.22 -20.39 -3.20
C TRP A 13 9.63 -19.87 -4.58
N ARG A 14 10.91 -19.53 -4.76
CA ARG A 14 11.48 -19.13 -6.06
C ARG A 14 11.45 -20.26 -7.08
N THR A 15 11.70 -21.49 -6.64
CA THR A 15 11.64 -22.68 -7.48
C THR A 15 10.19 -22.95 -7.88
N TRP A 16 9.29 -23.00 -6.90
CA TRP A 16 7.85 -23.14 -7.13
C TRP A 16 7.33 -22.07 -8.11
N TRP A 17 7.70 -20.81 -7.92
CA TRP A 17 7.25 -19.70 -8.78
C TRP A 17 7.72 -19.81 -10.23
N ARG A 18 8.93 -20.37 -10.44
CA ARG A 18 9.50 -20.57 -11.78
C ARG A 18 8.87 -21.76 -12.49
N GLU A 19 8.56 -22.84 -11.78
CA GLU A 19 7.89 -24.02 -12.34
C GLU A 19 6.49 -23.69 -12.88
N HIS A 20 5.81 -22.74 -12.24
CA HIS A 20 4.47 -22.30 -12.65
C HIS A 20 4.47 -21.15 -13.66
N LEU A 21 5.63 -20.72 -14.15
CA LEU A 21 5.75 -19.54 -15.01
C LEU A 21 5.18 -19.75 -16.42
N GLU A 22 5.27 -20.98 -16.94
CA GLU A 22 4.81 -21.31 -18.30
C GLU A 22 3.33 -21.73 -18.36
N LEU A 23 2.74 -22.08 -17.21
CA LEU A 23 1.39 -22.67 -17.14
C LEU A 23 0.31 -21.70 -16.67
N LEU A 24 0.69 -20.68 -15.88
CA LEU A 24 -0.26 -19.77 -15.23
C LEU A 24 -0.01 -18.32 -15.64
N THR A 25 -1.10 -17.56 -15.76
CA THR A 25 -0.99 -16.11 -15.88
C THR A 25 -0.39 -15.52 -14.59
N PRO A 26 0.20 -14.30 -14.63
CA PRO A 26 0.75 -13.66 -13.44
C PRO A 26 -0.24 -13.60 -12.26
N ILE A 27 -1.53 -13.34 -12.54
CA ILE A 27 -2.60 -13.26 -11.52
C ILE A 27 -2.96 -14.64 -10.97
N GLN A 28 -3.12 -15.65 -11.82
CA GLN A 28 -3.40 -17.02 -11.37
C GLN A 28 -2.28 -17.54 -10.46
N ARG A 29 -1.03 -17.30 -10.85
CA ARG A 29 0.13 -17.70 -10.05
C ARG A 29 0.19 -16.97 -8.71
N LEU A 30 -0.14 -15.67 -8.69
CA LEU A 30 -0.21 -14.92 -7.42
C LEU A 30 -1.32 -15.45 -6.52
N SER A 31 -2.50 -15.77 -7.09
CA SER A 31 -3.61 -16.37 -6.35
C SER A 31 -3.20 -17.69 -5.69
N LEU A 32 -2.62 -18.59 -6.48
CA LEU A 32 -2.18 -19.90 -6.01
C LEU A 32 -1.06 -19.77 -4.97
N PHE A 33 -0.15 -18.81 -5.15
CA PHE A 33 0.91 -18.53 -4.19
C PHE A 33 0.36 -18.07 -2.83
N ILE A 34 -0.67 -17.22 -2.84
CA ILE A 34 -1.33 -16.77 -1.61
C ILE A 34 -1.93 -17.98 -0.89
N GLU A 35 -2.64 -18.83 -1.61
CA GLU A 35 -3.36 -19.96 -1.06
C GLU A 35 -2.41 -21.07 -0.56
N GLU A 36 -1.54 -21.59 -1.43
CA GLU A 36 -0.73 -22.77 -1.14
C GLU A 36 0.52 -22.50 -0.31
N ILE A 37 1.03 -21.27 -0.35
CA ILE A 37 2.29 -20.92 0.31
C ILE A 37 2.05 -19.91 1.42
N LEU A 38 1.50 -18.75 1.10
CA LEU A 38 1.46 -17.63 2.04
C LEU A 38 0.56 -17.93 3.26
N LEU A 39 -0.66 -18.39 3.02
CA LEU A 39 -1.63 -18.71 4.08
C LEU A 39 -1.27 -20.00 4.84
N VAL A 40 -0.61 -20.94 4.17
CA VAL A 40 -0.14 -22.20 4.77
C VAL A 40 1.02 -21.93 5.73
N GLU A 41 2.04 -21.20 5.30
CA GLU A 41 3.26 -21.01 6.08
C GLU A 41 3.14 -19.96 7.16
N ILE A 42 2.39 -18.88 6.89
CA ILE A 42 2.23 -17.78 7.85
C ILE A 42 0.88 -17.96 8.52
N LYS A 43 0.89 -18.18 9.85
CA LYS A 43 -0.33 -18.34 10.66
C LYS A 43 -0.77 -17.04 11.35
N GLN A 44 0.05 -16.01 11.29
CA GLN A 44 -0.23 -14.68 11.84
C GLN A 44 -0.99 -13.80 10.83
N LYS A 45 -1.36 -12.59 11.23
CA LYS A 45 -1.90 -11.58 10.30
C LYS A 45 -0.82 -11.19 9.28
N ILE A 46 -1.24 -11.09 8.03
CA ILE A 46 -0.42 -10.80 6.86
C ILE A 46 -0.93 -9.50 6.26
N VAL A 47 -0.03 -8.54 6.05
CA VAL A 47 -0.35 -7.31 5.32
C VAL A 47 0.54 -7.23 4.10
N ILE A 48 -0.08 -7.19 2.92
CA ILE A 48 0.61 -7.01 1.64
C ILE A 48 0.51 -5.54 1.26
N PHE A 49 1.66 -4.86 1.25
CA PHE A 49 1.77 -3.48 0.80
C PHE A 49 2.09 -3.45 -0.69
N VAL A 50 1.32 -2.68 -1.45
CA VAL A 50 1.53 -2.42 -2.87
C VAL A 50 1.71 -0.92 -3.03
N ASP A 51 2.97 -0.51 -3.09
CA ASP A 51 3.36 0.89 -3.25
C ASP A 51 3.31 1.31 -4.72
N GLU A 52 3.20 2.62 -4.95
CA GLU A 52 3.11 3.25 -6.28
C GLU A 52 2.03 2.62 -7.18
N ILE A 53 0.82 2.38 -6.65
CA ILE A 53 -0.28 1.76 -7.40
C ILE A 53 -0.63 2.54 -8.68
N ASP A 54 -0.36 3.84 -8.73
CA ASP A 54 -0.51 4.67 -9.92
C ASP A 54 0.41 4.26 -11.08
N ARG A 55 1.60 3.70 -10.79
CA ARG A 55 2.51 3.18 -11.84
C ARG A 55 1.88 1.99 -12.55
N VAL A 56 1.02 1.25 -11.87
CA VAL A 56 0.38 0.06 -12.39
C VAL A 56 -0.62 0.40 -13.49
N LEU A 57 -1.22 1.59 -13.47
CA LEU A 57 -2.09 2.11 -14.54
C LEU A 57 -1.40 2.19 -15.91
N SER A 58 -0.08 2.29 -15.94
CA SER A 58 0.71 2.36 -17.17
C SER A 58 1.17 1.00 -17.72
N GLN A 59 0.89 -0.10 -17.00
CA GLN A 59 1.38 -1.43 -17.35
C GLN A 59 0.41 -2.20 -18.26
N LYS A 60 0.96 -3.14 -19.04
CA LYS A 60 0.21 -3.94 -20.03
C LYS A 60 -0.58 -5.13 -19.43
N PHE A 61 -0.76 -5.20 -18.13
CA PHE A 61 -1.56 -6.25 -17.50
C PHE A 61 -2.93 -5.71 -17.09
N SER A 62 -3.92 -6.59 -17.03
CA SER A 62 -5.28 -6.23 -16.62
C SER A 62 -5.27 -5.85 -15.13
N LEU A 63 -5.40 -4.55 -14.86
CA LEU A 63 -5.60 -4.05 -13.50
C LEU A 63 -6.88 -4.61 -12.87
N ASP A 64 -7.91 -4.80 -13.69
CA ASP A 64 -9.17 -5.39 -13.27
C ASP A 64 -8.96 -6.82 -12.76
N ASP A 65 -8.07 -7.62 -13.38
CA ASP A 65 -7.76 -8.97 -12.89
C ASP A 65 -7.05 -8.93 -11.52
N PHE A 66 -6.19 -7.93 -11.32
CA PHE A 66 -5.49 -7.74 -10.04
C PHE A 66 -6.45 -7.33 -8.92
N PHE A 67 -7.34 -6.38 -9.18
CA PHE A 67 -8.39 -6.01 -8.22
C PHE A 67 -9.40 -7.14 -8.02
N GLY A 68 -9.69 -7.91 -9.06
CA GLY A 68 -10.49 -9.13 -8.99
C GLY A 68 -9.90 -10.15 -8.03
N LEU A 69 -8.58 -10.33 -8.03
CA LEU A 69 -7.89 -11.19 -7.05
C LEU A 69 -8.01 -10.66 -5.63
N ILE A 70 -7.80 -9.36 -5.40
CA ILE A 70 -7.96 -8.77 -4.05
C ILE A 70 -9.38 -8.99 -3.54
N ARG A 71 -10.38 -8.77 -4.41
CA ARG A 71 -11.79 -9.02 -4.09
C ARG A 71 -12.06 -10.49 -3.82
N TYR A 72 -11.54 -11.39 -4.64
CA TYR A 72 -11.63 -12.83 -4.39
C TYR A 72 -11.11 -13.18 -3.00
N CYS A 73 -9.91 -12.72 -2.63
CA CYS A 73 -9.35 -12.95 -1.31
C CYS A 73 -10.21 -12.37 -0.17
N HIS A 74 -10.84 -11.22 -0.39
CA HIS A 74 -11.76 -10.61 0.57
C HIS A 74 -13.03 -11.47 0.73
N ASP A 75 -13.65 -11.88 -0.37
CA ASP A 75 -14.90 -12.65 -0.37
C ASP A 75 -14.68 -14.05 0.25
N GLN A 76 -13.48 -14.63 0.10
CA GLN A 76 -13.11 -15.90 0.75
C GLN A 76 -13.11 -15.83 2.29
N ARG A 77 -13.08 -14.64 2.90
CA ARG A 77 -13.09 -14.45 4.37
C ARG A 77 -14.36 -14.97 5.04
N ASP A 78 -15.46 -15.04 4.30
CA ASP A 78 -16.74 -15.55 4.78
C ASP A 78 -16.73 -17.08 4.89
N THR A 79 -15.92 -17.75 4.07
CA THR A 79 -15.86 -19.22 4.00
C THR A 79 -14.64 -19.77 4.74
N TYR A 80 -13.49 -19.11 4.62
CA TYR A 80 -12.20 -19.62 5.08
C TYR A 80 -11.54 -18.64 6.06
N ALA A 81 -11.38 -19.08 7.30
CA ALA A 81 -10.79 -18.27 8.37
C ALA A 81 -9.35 -17.81 8.08
N ASP A 82 -8.60 -18.56 7.26
CA ASP A 82 -7.25 -18.18 6.87
C ASP A 82 -7.20 -16.85 6.10
N TYR A 83 -8.20 -16.58 5.25
CA TYR A 83 -8.27 -15.33 4.48
C TYR A 83 -8.57 -14.11 5.35
N GLN A 84 -9.17 -14.29 6.53
CA GLN A 84 -9.40 -13.19 7.48
C GLN A 84 -8.09 -12.59 8.01
N ARG A 85 -6.99 -13.34 7.89
CA ARG A 85 -5.66 -12.89 8.29
C ARG A 85 -4.95 -12.09 7.20
N LEU A 86 -5.45 -12.06 5.97
CA LEU A 86 -4.78 -11.45 4.82
C LEU A 86 -5.37 -10.08 4.50
N THR A 87 -4.60 -9.02 4.67
CA THR A 87 -5.00 -7.64 4.33
C THR A 87 -4.12 -7.07 3.23
N PHE A 88 -4.71 -6.32 2.31
CA PHE A 88 -4.00 -5.56 1.28
C PHE A 88 -4.02 -4.07 1.64
N ALA A 89 -2.86 -3.42 1.51
CA ALA A 89 -2.71 -1.98 1.63
C ALA A 89 -2.15 -1.46 0.31
N LEU A 90 -2.92 -0.61 -0.38
CA LEU A 90 -2.55 -0.01 -1.65
C LEU A 90 -2.14 1.44 -1.40
N LEU A 91 -0.95 1.83 -1.85
CA LEU A 91 -0.39 3.16 -1.65
C LEU A 91 -0.04 3.78 -3.00
N GLY A 92 -0.27 5.08 -3.13
CA GLY A 92 0.04 5.84 -4.34
C GLY A 92 -0.81 7.09 -4.45
N VAL A 93 -0.63 7.81 -5.55
CA VAL A 93 -1.30 9.11 -5.78
C VAL A 93 -2.63 8.95 -6.53
N ALA A 94 -3.06 7.72 -6.79
CA ALA A 94 -4.30 7.44 -7.50
C ALA A 94 -5.50 7.45 -6.55
N THR A 95 -6.59 8.11 -6.96
CA THR A 95 -7.88 7.93 -6.29
C THR A 95 -8.47 6.55 -6.63
N PRO A 96 -9.37 6.01 -5.81
CA PRO A 96 -10.09 4.78 -6.17
C PRO A 96 -10.76 4.85 -7.54
N SER A 97 -11.21 6.04 -7.98
CA SER A 97 -11.81 6.23 -9.30
C SER A 97 -10.80 6.13 -10.45
N ASP A 98 -9.55 6.52 -10.22
CA ASP A 98 -8.48 6.41 -11.22
C ASP A 98 -8.06 4.94 -11.43
N LEU A 99 -8.33 4.09 -10.44
CA LEU A 99 -7.95 2.67 -10.45
C LEU A 99 -9.02 1.74 -11.06
N ILE A 100 -10.22 2.24 -11.36
CA ILE A 100 -11.31 1.46 -11.96
C ILE A 100 -11.30 1.66 -13.49
N GLN A 101 -10.98 0.62 -14.26
CA GLN A 101 -11.16 0.66 -15.72
C GLN A 101 -12.60 0.29 -16.12
N ASP A 102 -13.17 -0.77 -15.54
CA ASP A 102 -14.57 -1.14 -15.72
C ASP A 102 -15.47 -0.58 -14.60
N LYS A 103 -16.19 0.51 -14.90
CA LYS A 103 -17.09 1.19 -13.95
C LYS A 103 -18.29 0.35 -13.48
N THR A 104 -18.55 -0.80 -14.10
CA THR A 104 -19.61 -1.72 -13.67
C THR A 104 -19.15 -2.64 -12.55
N GLN A 105 -17.84 -2.78 -12.38
CA GLN A 105 -17.22 -3.50 -11.27
C GLN A 105 -16.74 -2.47 -10.25
N THR A 106 -17.25 -2.54 -9.02
CA THR A 106 -16.80 -1.66 -7.92
C THR A 106 -15.91 -2.47 -6.97
N PRO A 107 -14.63 -2.72 -7.32
CA PRO A 107 -13.73 -3.49 -6.46
C PRO A 107 -13.39 -2.76 -5.16
N PHE A 108 -13.61 -1.45 -5.09
CA PHE A 108 -13.31 -0.63 -3.91
C PHE A 108 -14.45 -0.54 -2.88
N ASN A 109 -15.62 -1.16 -3.13
CA ASN A 109 -16.69 -1.20 -2.11
C ASN A 109 -16.37 -2.06 -0.89
N ILE A 110 -15.27 -2.83 -0.95
CA ILE A 110 -14.74 -3.63 0.16
C ILE A 110 -13.51 -2.98 0.82
N GLY A 111 -13.03 -1.85 0.29
CA GLY A 111 -11.84 -1.15 0.76
C GLY A 111 -12.18 0.11 1.54
N GLN A 112 -11.27 0.52 2.43
CA GLN A 112 -11.35 1.80 3.13
C GLN A 112 -10.32 2.76 2.55
N ALA A 113 -10.78 3.89 2.01
CA ALA A 113 -9.89 4.96 1.58
C ALA A 113 -9.32 5.69 2.80
N ILE A 114 -8.00 5.84 2.84
CA ILE A 114 -7.30 6.63 3.86
C ILE A 114 -6.67 7.81 3.14
N GLN A 115 -7.29 8.98 3.27
CA GLN A 115 -6.76 10.21 2.70
C GLN A 115 -5.73 10.81 3.66
N LEU A 116 -4.49 10.92 3.20
CA LEU A 116 -3.45 11.64 3.93
C LEU A 116 -3.68 13.15 3.77
N GLN A 117 -3.76 13.84 4.90
CA GLN A 117 -3.92 15.28 4.96
C GLN A 117 -2.56 15.94 5.19
N GLY A 118 -2.47 17.25 4.91
CA GLY A 118 -1.30 18.02 5.30
C GLY A 118 -1.18 18.08 6.82
N PHE A 119 0.05 18.25 7.31
CA PHE A 119 0.32 18.36 8.73
C PHE A 119 -0.43 19.53 9.37
N GLU A 120 -0.97 19.27 10.55
CA GLU A 120 -1.46 20.30 11.47
C GLU A 120 -0.33 20.77 12.41
N ILE A 121 -0.57 21.87 13.13
CA ILE A 121 0.44 22.51 13.98
C ILE A 121 0.92 21.57 15.10
N ASP A 122 0.06 20.72 15.62
CA ASP A 122 0.38 19.73 16.65
C ASP A 122 1.16 18.52 16.11
N GLU A 123 1.12 18.28 14.80
CA GLU A 123 1.85 17.18 14.14
C GLU A 123 3.29 17.54 13.76
N VAL A 124 3.65 18.83 13.83
CA VAL A 124 4.98 19.35 13.43
C VAL A 124 5.86 19.76 14.60
N GLN A 125 5.52 19.37 15.83
CA GLN A 125 6.34 19.68 17.00
C GLN A 125 7.84 19.34 16.82
N PRO A 126 8.23 18.20 16.21
CA PRO A 126 9.65 17.91 15.96
C PRO A 126 10.34 18.92 15.03
N LEU A 127 9.61 19.53 14.08
CA LEU A 127 10.15 20.57 13.20
C LEU A 127 10.34 21.88 13.95
N ILE A 128 9.40 22.24 14.83
CA ILE A 128 9.50 23.42 15.71
C ILE A 128 10.74 23.30 16.60
N GLU A 129 10.97 22.12 17.20
CA GLU A 129 12.17 21.88 18.02
C GLU A 129 13.47 22.08 17.24
N GLY A 130 13.54 21.59 16.00
CA GLY A 130 14.72 21.74 15.13
C GLY A 130 15.02 23.19 14.74
N LEU A 131 14.04 24.09 14.82
CA LEU A 131 14.18 25.50 14.45
C LEU A 131 14.55 26.43 15.62
N LYS A 132 14.53 25.93 16.86
CA LYS A 132 14.79 26.73 18.08
C LYS A 132 16.15 27.43 18.10
N GLU A 133 17.16 26.83 17.49
CA GLU A 133 18.51 27.41 17.46
C GLU A 133 18.69 28.48 16.35
N GLN A 134 17.77 28.53 15.38
CA GLN A 134 17.88 29.40 14.21
C GLN A 134 16.95 30.62 14.29
N PHE A 135 15.82 30.52 14.98
CA PHE A 135 14.79 31.56 15.01
C PHE A 135 14.35 31.88 16.45
N ALA A 136 14.06 33.16 16.70
CA ALA A 136 13.59 33.63 18.01
C ALA A 136 12.15 33.19 18.33
N ASP A 137 11.32 32.98 17.30
CA ASP A 137 9.96 32.44 17.42
C ASP A 137 9.72 31.33 16.37
N PRO A 138 10.17 30.09 16.65
CA PRO A 138 10.04 28.96 15.75
C PRO A 138 8.59 28.55 15.47
N GLU A 139 7.68 28.79 16.42
CA GLU A 139 6.28 28.42 16.31
C GLU A 139 5.56 29.34 15.32
N ALA A 140 5.82 30.65 15.36
CA ALA A 140 5.32 31.60 14.37
C ALA A 140 5.83 31.26 12.95
N VAL A 141 7.12 30.94 12.81
CA VAL A 141 7.73 30.55 11.52
C VAL A 141 7.05 29.30 10.95
N ILE A 142 6.87 28.26 11.76
CA ILE A 142 6.21 27.03 11.31
C ILE A 142 4.76 27.27 10.94
N LYS A 143 4.04 28.14 11.66
CA LYS A 143 2.67 28.50 11.32
C LYS A 143 2.57 29.15 9.93
N ASP A 144 3.51 30.03 9.59
CA ASP A 144 3.59 30.64 8.25
C ASP A 144 3.96 29.60 7.18
N ILE A 145 4.91 28.70 7.47
CA ILE A 145 5.27 27.60 6.56
C ILE A 145 4.06 26.69 6.30
N LEU A 146 3.33 26.28 7.34
CA LEU A 146 2.12 25.47 7.18
C LEU A 146 1.06 26.22 6.37
N HIS A 147 0.90 27.52 6.58
CA HIS A 147 -0.03 28.35 5.80
C HIS A 147 0.32 28.37 4.31
N TRP A 148 1.61 28.52 3.95
CA TRP A 148 2.04 28.54 2.56
C TRP A 148 2.06 27.18 1.88
N THR A 149 2.40 26.13 2.63
CA THR A 149 2.54 24.76 2.10
C THR A 149 1.26 23.94 2.17
N GLY A 150 0.24 24.44 2.88
CA GLY A 150 -0.96 23.68 3.22
C GLY A 150 -0.66 22.44 4.06
N GLY A 151 0.43 22.45 4.83
CA GLY A 151 0.91 21.31 5.61
C GLY A 151 1.47 20.16 4.78
N GLN A 152 1.67 20.32 3.46
CA GLN A 152 2.17 19.22 2.64
C GLN A 152 3.56 18.77 3.15
N PRO A 153 3.76 17.48 3.51
CA PRO A 153 4.95 17.06 4.25
C PRO A 153 6.29 17.41 3.58
N PHE A 154 6.40 17.19 2.27
CA PHE A 154 7.63 17.46 1.52
C PHE A 154 7.96 18.95 1.44
N LEU A 155 6.96 19.79 1.15
CA LEU A 155 7.11 21.24 1.06
C LEU A 155 7.39 21.83 2.45
N THR A 156 6.68 21.38 3.48
CA THR A 156 6.89 21.79 4.87
C THR A 156 8.33 21.52 5.29
N GLN A 157 8.83 20.31 5.07
CA GLN A 157 10.22 19.96 5.39
C GLN A 157 11.24 20.75 4.56
N LYS A 158 10.95 20.98 3.27
CA LYS A 158 11.85 21.73 2.38
C LYS A 158 11.93 23.21 2.73
N SER A 159 10.86 23.81 3.26
CA SER A 159 10.86 25.21 3.70
C SER A 159 11.60 25.44 5.02
N VAL A 160 11.78 24.37 5.81
CA VAL A 160 12.49 24.39 7.10
C VAL A 160 14.02 24.19 6.94
N ASN A 161 14.45 23.50 5.88
CA ASN A 161 15.87 23.22 5.57
C ASN A 161 16.49 24.26 4.65
#